data_AF-A0A9E5FM95-F1
#
_entry.id   AF-A0A9E5FM95-F1
#
_cell.length_a   1.000
_cell.length_b   1.000
_cell.length_c   1.000
_cell.angle_alpha   90.00
_cell.angle_beta   90.00
_cell.angle_gamma   90.00
#
_symmetry.space_group_name_H-M   'P 1'
#
loop_
_entity.id
_entity.type
_entity.pdbx_description
1 polymer ?
#
loop_
_entity_poly.entity_id
_entity_poly.type
_entity_poly.pdbx_seq_one_letter_code
_entity_poly.pdbx_strand_id
1 'polypeptide(L)'
;MWPILIGAGLVALIAKAFSDDSEPSKKRTTKNENNKIFISFAIEDEISRDHLVKQAKLERSPFSFVDMSVKEPWNNDEWKRKCRTKIKRCDGMIVLLSKNTWHSSGARWEIKCAKEEGVPVIGMHIRKNDQGAIPPELRGKKIITWTWGNLEKTLNSIK
;
A
#
# COMPACT_ATOMS: atom_id res chain seq x y z
N MET A 1 -18.98 -5.03 80.41
CA MET A 1 -19.71 -4.96 79.12
C MET A 1 -18.70 -4.57 78.06
N TRP A 2 -18.36 -5.49 77.16
CA TRP A 2 -17.51 -5.24 75.98
C TRP A 2 -18.33 -4.52 74.89
N PRO A 3 -17.73 -3.88 73.85
CA PRO A 3 -17.20 -4.67 72.73
C PRO A 3 -15.87 -4.19 72.10
N ILE A 4 -15.32 -5.13 71.34
CA ILE A 4 -14.09 -5.16 70.52
C ILE A 4 -14.31 -4.36 69.23
N LEU A 5 -13.23 -3.85 68.60
CA LEU A 5 -12.84 -4.04 67.18
C LEU A 5 -11.77 -3.02 66.75
N ILE A 6 -10.49 -3.41 66.82
CA ILE A 6 -9.62 -3.75 65.67
C ILE A 6 -9.55 -2.61 64.63
N GLY A 7 -8.58 -1.72 64.81
CA GLY A 7 -8.05 -0.87 63.74
C GLY A 7 -6.74 -1.47 63.22
N ALA A 8 -6.82 -2.30 62.17
CA ALA A 8 -5.69 -2.50 61.26
C ALA A 8 -5.36 -1.12 60.65
N GLY A 9 -4.13 -0.63 60.66
CA GLY A 9 -2.94 -1.31 60.18
C GLY A 9 -2.63 -0.78 58.78
N LEU A 10 -1.41 -0.27 58.62
CA LEU A 10 -0.71 0.04 57.38
C LEU A 10 -0.84 1.47 56.80
N VAL A 11 0.19 2.25 57.13
CA VAL A 11 0.77 3.33 56.34
C VAL A 11 0.85 2.93 54.87
N ALA A 12 0.00 3.49 54.02
CA ALA A 12 0.09 3.33 52.56
C ALA A 12 1.14 4.28 52.00
N LEU A 13 2.39 3.88 52.18
CA LEU A 13 3.57 4.38 51.46
C LEU A 13 3.51 3.79 50.03
N ILE A 14 2.60 4.29 49.18
CA ILE A 14 2.44 3.77 47.81
C ILE A 14 2.50 4.93 46.81
N ALA A 15 3.72 5.08 46.27
CA ALA A 15 4.04 5.47 44.90
C ALA A 15 3.26 6.67 44.30
N LYS A 16 3.70 7.89 44.63
CA LYS A 16 3.47 9.08 43.81
C LYS A 16 4.75 9.52 43.08
N ALA A 17 5.48 8.57 42.50
CA ALA A 17 6.79 8.84 41.88
C ALA A 17 7.08 8.09 40.56
N PHE A 18 6.21 7.21 40.09
CA PHE A 18 6.38 6.56 38.79
C PHE A 18 5.03 6.39 38.11
N SER A 19 4.47 7.51 37.64
CA SER A 19 3.69 7.45 36.39
C SER A 19 4.71 7.20 35.29
N ASP A 20 5.04 5.92 35.09
CA ASP A 20 5.65 5.45 33.86
C ASP A 20 4.57 5.58 32.79
N ASP A 21 4.45 6.77 32.22
CA ASP A 21 3.73 7.00 30.97
C ASP A 21 4.54 6.31 29.85
N SER A 22 4.50 4.98 29.85
CA SER A 22 4.96 4.19 28.72
C SER A 22 3.99 4.46 27.57
N GLU A 23 4.24 5.52 26.80
CA GLU A 23 3.69 5.63 25.45
C GLU A 23 4.01 4.32 24.72
N PRO A 24 3.02 3.65 24.09
CA PRO A 24 3.30 2.42 23.37
C PRO A 24 4.34 2.71 22.30
N SER A 25 5.53 2.12 22.48
CA SER A 25 6.66 2.30 21.58
C SER A 25 6.22 2.00 20.15
N LYS A 26 6.23 3.03 19.29
CA LYS A 26 6.08 2.85 17.84
C LYS A 26 7.13 1.85 17.40
N LYS A 27 6.73 0.60 17.13
CA LYS A 27 7.57 -0.34 16.38
C LYS A 27 7.99 0.40 15.10
N ARG A 28 9.28 0.72 14.98
CA ARG A 28 9.86 1.21 13.72
C ARG A 28 9.74 0.06 12.72
N THR A 29 8.64 0.02 11.96
CA THR A 29 8.59 -0.74 10.72
C THR A 29 9.69 -0.16 9.83
N THR A 30 10.74 -0.93 9.56
CA THR A 30 11.80 -0.52 8.64
C THR A 30 11.16 -0.30 7.27
N LYS A 31 11.13 0.96 6.82
CA LYS A 31 10.60 1.34 5.49
C LYS A 31 11.37 0.52 4.45
N ASN A 32 10.69 -0.31 3.67
CA ASN A 32 11.37 -1.14 2.68
C ASN A 32 11.68 -0.28 1.44
N GLU A 33 12.87 0.33 1.40
CA GLU A 33 13.16 1.45 0.48
C GLU A 33 13.42 1.01 -0.97
N ASN A 34 13.61 -0.29 -1.19
CA ASN A 34 14.12 -0.82 -2.47
C ASN A 34 13.08 -1.49 -3.36
N ASN A 35 11.82 -1.61 -2.90
CA ASN A 35 10.78 -2.28 -3.68
C ASN A 35 10.53 -1.53 -5.00
N LYS A 36 10.76 -2.20 -6.12
CA LYS A 36 10.43 -1.73 -7.47
C LYS A 36 8.99 -2.09 -7.76
N ILE A 37 8.14 -1.07 -7.81
CA ILE A 37 6.71 -1.24 -8.02
C ILE A 37 6.33 -0.70 -9.39
N PHE A 38 5.70 -1.55 -10.20
CA PHE A 38 5.08 -1.11 -11.43
C PHE A 38 3.68 -0.57 -11.12
N ILE A 39 3.46 0.73 -11.33
CA ILE A 39 2.13 1.32 -11.21
C ILE A 39 1.45 1.26 -12.57
N SER A 40 0.39 0.45 -12.70
CA SER A 40 -0.46 0.39 -13.89
C SER A 40 -1.70 1.24 -13.67
N PHE A 41 -2.02 2.13 -14.61
CA PHE A 41 -3.11 3.10 -14.49
C PHE A 41 -3.63 3.51 -15.87
N ALA A 42 -4.89 3.96 -15.94
CA ALA A 42 -5.42 4.61 -17.14
C ALA A 42 -4.84 6.03 -17.26
N ILE A 43 -4.57 6.53 -18.46
CA ILE A 43 -3.90 7.83 -18.65
C ILE A 43 -4.67 8.99 -18.00
N GLU A 44 -6.00 8.88 -17.96
CA GLU A 44 -6.92 9.82 -17.30
C GLU A 44 -6.70 9.89 -15.77
N ASP A 45 -6.07 8.88 -15.18
CA ASP A 45 -5.75 8.77 -13.75
C ASP A 45 -4.29 9.12 -13.43
N GLU A 46 -3.54 9.72 -14.35
CA GLU A 46 -2.12 10.09 -14.16
C GLU A 46 -1.89 10.91 -12.89
N ILE A 47 -2.78 11.86 -12.60
CA ILE A 47 -2.73 12.69 -11.38
C ILE A 47 -2.74 11.83 -10.11
N SER A 48 -3.50 10.72 -10.11
CA SER A 48 -3.55 9.79 -8.98
C SER A 48 -2.24 9.04 -8.82
N ARG A 49 -1.63 8.60 -9.93
CA ARG A 49 -0.29 8.01 -9.89
C ARG A 49 0.73 9.01 -9.32
N ASP A 50 0.70 10.26 -9.75
CA ASP A 50 1.64 11.28 -9.28
C ASP A 50 1.48 11.58 -7.79
N HIS A 51 0.24 11.64 -7.29
CA HIS A 51 -0.03 11.77 -5.87
C HIS A 51 0.53 10.58 -5.07
N LEU A 52 0.36 9.36 -5.55
CA LEU A 52 0.88 8.16 -4.89
C LEU A 52 2.42 8.18 -4.81
N VAL A 53 3.08 8.54 -5.91
CA VAL A 53 4.55 8.65 -5.97
C VAL A 53 5.06 9.77 -5.05
N LYS A 54 4.38 10.93 -5.02
CA LYS A 54 4.70 12.02 -4.09
C LYS A 54 4.56 11.58 -2.63
N GLN A 55 3.49 10.86 -2.29
CA GLN A 55 3.28 10.33 -0.94
C GLN A 55 4.39 9.39 -0.51
N ALA A 56 4.82 8.46 -1.37
CA ALA A 56 5.90 7.52 -1.05
C ALA A 56 7.23 8.21 -0.68
N LYS A 57 7.48 9.39 -1.26
CA LYS A 57 8.68 10.20 -1.03
C LYS A 57 8.63 11.05 0.25
N LEU A 58 7.47 11.16 0.91
CA LEU A 58 7.36 11.92 2.16
C LEU A 58 8.11 11.19 3.29
N GLU A 59 8.78 11.97 4.14
CA GLU A 59 9.52 11.45 5.30
C GLU A 59 8.60 10.72 6.28
N ARG A 60 7.42 11.29 6.56
CA ARG A 60 6.38 10.67 7.42
C ARG A 60 5.61 9.53 6.75
N SER A 61 5.88 9.20 5.49
CA SER A 61 5.19 8.09 4.83
C SER A 61 5.60 6.77 5.45
N PRO A 62 4.64 5.89 5.83
CA PRO A 62 4.96 4.58 6.37
C PRO A 62 5.43 3.58 5.30
N PHE A 63 5.50 4.01 4.04
CA PHE A 63 5.94 3.19 2.92
C PHE A 63 6.84 3.97 1.94
N SER A 64 7.73 3.27 1.26
CA SER A 64 8.55 3.75 0.13
C SER A 64 8.51 2.72 -1.00
N PHE A 65 8.78 3.15 -2.23
CA PHE A 65 9.06 2.28 -3.37
C PHE A 65 9.67 3.09 -4.53
N VAL A 66 10.29 2.39 -5.47
CA VAL A 66 10.73 2.93 -6.76
C VAL A 66 9.63 2.71 -7.77
N ASP A 67 9.09 3.79 -8.33
CA ASP A 67 8.05 3.70 -9.36
C ASP A 67 8.64 3.35 -10.73
N MET A 68 8.07 2.31 -11.33
CA MET A 68 8.46 1.74 -12.61
C MET A 68 7.41 1.93 -13.70
N SER A 69 6.39 2.78 -13.51
CA SER A 69 5.40 3.04 -14.56
C SER A 69 6.01 3.56 -15.87
N VAL A 70 5.31 3.36 -16.99
CA VAL A 70 5.70 3.85 -18.33
C VAL A 70 4.54 4.59 -18.97
N LYS A 71 4.85 5.52 -19.87
CA LYS A 71 3.85 6.12 -20.76
C LYS A 71 3.82 5.34 -22.08
N GLU A 72 2.64 5.14 -22.65
CA GLU A 72 2.45 4.44 -23.92
C GLU A 72 3.00 5.30 -25.08
N PRO A 73 3.96 4.80 -25.89
CA PRO A 73 4.43 5.44 -27.10
C PRO A 73 3.61 4.96 -28.31
N TRP A 74 3.73 5.66 -29.43
CA TRP A 74 3.02 5.37 -30.67
C TRP A 74 3.34 4.00 -31.31
N ASN A 75 4.50 3.40 -31.01
CA ASN A 75 4.91 2.08 -31.55
C ASN A 75 4.58 0.95 -30.57
N ASN A 76 3.56 0.15 -30.90
CA ASN A 76 2.90 -0.79 -30.00
C ASN A 76 3.78 -2.02 -29.64
N ASP A 77 4.50 -2.61 -30.59
CA ASP A 77 5.19 -3.89 -30.37
C ASP A 77 6.52 -3.72 -29.61
N GLU A 78 7.33 -2.75 -30.02
CA GLU A 78 8.58 -2.45 -29.33
C GLU A 78 8.30 -1.98 -27.89
N TRP A 79 7.22 -1.21 -27.71
CA TRP A 79 6.76 -0.81 -26.39
C TRP A 79 6.39 -2.00 -25.54
N LYS A 80 5.53 -2.90 -26.02
CA LYS A 80 5.14 -4.10 -25.25
C LYS A 80 6.35 -4.90 -24.82
N ARG A 81 7.35 -5.06 -25.68
CA ARG A 81 8.60 -5.76 -25.34
C ARG A 81 9.39 -5.05 -24.23
N LYS A 82 9.56 -3.72 -24.33
CA LYS A 82 10.23 -2.91 -23.30
C LYS A 82 9.44 -2.89 -21.99
N CYS A 83 8.12 -2.74 -22.06
CA CYS A 83 7.22 -2.72 -20.92
C CYS A 83 7.23 -4.06 -20.19
N ARG A 84 7.12 -5.19 -20.91
CA ARG A 84 7.26 -6.55 -20.36
C ARG A 84 8.59 -6.74 -19.63
N THR A 85 9.69 -6.29 -20.22
CA THR A 85 11.02 -6.35 -19.60
C THR A 85 11.07 -5.57 -18.29
N LYS A 86 10.38 -4.42 -18.22
CA LYS A 86 10.31 -3.58 -17.02
C LYS A 86 9.45 -4.22 -15.94
N ILE A 87 8.25 -4.71 -16.31
CA ILE A 87 7.32 -5.42 -15.41
C ILE A 87 8.03 -6.61 -14.76
N LYS A 88 8.73 -7.44 -15.54
CA LYS A 88 9.46 -8.61 -15.05
C LYS A 88 10.52 -8.29 -13.98
N ARG A 89 11.06 -7.07 -13.98
CA ARG A 89 12.09 -6.63 -13.03
C ARG A 89 11.51 -5.96 -11.77
N CYS A 90 10.19 -5.90 -11.65
CA CYS A 90 9.52 -5.32 -10.51
C CYS A 90 9.18 -6.40 -9.48
N ASP A 91 9.25 -6.03 -8.21
CA ASP A 91 8.89 -6.90 -7.09
C ASP A 91 7.36 -7.06 -6.99
N GLY A 92 6.61 -6.07 -7.49
CA GLY A 92 5.15 -6.15 -7.59
C GLY A 92 4.54 -5.09 -8.49
N MET A 93 3.23 -5.21 -8.70
CA MET A 93 2.41 -4.28 -9.47
C MET A 93 1.24 -3.79 -8.62
N ILE A 94 1.05 -2.47 -8.61
CA ILE A 94 -0.15 -1.81 -8.07
C ILE A 94 -0.96 -1.28 -9.25
N VAL A 95 -2.21 -1.73 -9.36
CA VAL A 95 -3.16 -1.28 -10.38
C VAL A 95 -4.04 -0.21 -9.78
N LEU A 96 -3.99 1.01 -10.30
CA LEU A 96 -4.90 2.07 -9.91
C LEU A 96 -6.27 1.82 -10.56
N LEU A 97 -7.25 1.45 -9.72
CA LEU A 97 -8.60 1.12 -10.13
C LEU A 97 -9.52 2.34 -10.05
N SER A 98 -10.08 2.68 -11.19
CA SER A 98 -11.10 3.70 -11.39
C SER A 98 -12.10 3.22 -12.46
N LYS A 99 -13.09 4.06 -12.78
CA LYS A 99 -13.97 3.85 -13.94
C LYS A 99 -13.25 3.79 -15.29
N ASN A 100 -12.06 4.40 -15.41
CA ASN A 100 -11.29 4.44 -16.65
C ASN A 100 -10.51 3.14 -16.88
N THR A 101 -10.13 2.43 -15.82
CA THR A 101 -9.28 1.23 -15.90
C THR A 101 -9.88 0.12 -16.76
N TRP A 102 -11.21 -0.05 -16.76
CA TRP A 102 -11.90 -1.05 -17.59
C TRP A 102 -11.69 -0.82 -19.10
N HIS A 103 -11.57 0.44 -19.50
CA HIS A 103 -11.45 0.85 -20.90
C HIS A 103 -10.00 1.06 -21.35
N SER A 104 -9.05 1.15 -20.41
CA SER A 104 -7.63 1.30 -20.74
C SER A 104 -7.02 0.00 -21.25
N SER A 105 -6.83 -0.10 -22.57
CA SER A 105 -6.16 -1.24 -23.21
C SER A 105 -4.73 -1.42 -22.71
N GLY A 106 -4.00 -0.31 -22.52
CA GLY A 106 -2.64 -0.31 -21.98
C GLY A 106 -2.59 -0.92 -20.58
N ALA A 107 -3.37 -0.39 -19.63
CA ALA A 107 -3.39 -0.89 -18.26
C ALA A 107 -3.84 -2.36 -18.21
N ARG A 108 -4.86 -2.74 -18.98
CA ARG A 108 -5.33 -4.14 -19.02
C ARG A 108 -4.28 -5.09 -19.59
N TRP A 109 -3.56 -4.66 -20.63
CA TRP A 109 -2.45 -5.42 -21.16
C TRP A 109 -1.32 -5.59 -20.14
N GLU A 110 -0.96 -4.53 -19.40
CA GLU A 110 0.06 -4.58 -18.35
C GLU A 110 -0.33 -5.56 -17.24
N ILE A 111 -1.58 -5.54 -16.78
CA ILE A 111 -2.10 -6.47 -15.76
C ILE A 111 -1.98 -7.91 -16.25
N LYS A 112 -2.37 -8.17 -17.50
CA LYS A 112 -2.23 -9.49 -18.12
C LYS A 112 -0.76 -9.91 -18.18
N CYS A 113 0.11 -9.02 -18.64
CA CYS A 113 1.55 -9.27 -18.74
C CYS A 113 2.18 -9.58 -17.39
N ALA A 114 1.84 -8.84 -16.33
CA ALA A 114 2.34 -9.10 -14.99
C ALA A 114 1.93 -10.48 -14.46
N LYS A 115 0.70 -10.91 -14.75
CA LYS A 115 0.24 -12.26 -14.41
C LYS A 115 1.00 -13.34 -15.16
N GLU A 116 1.26 -13.14 -16.45
CA GLU A 116 2.07 -14.07 -17.26
C GLU A 116 3.51 -14.17 -16.75
N GLU A 117 4.10 -13.05 -16.31
CA GLU A 117 5.46 -13.01 -15.76
C GLU A 117 5.54 -13.41 -14.28
N GLY A 118 4.42 -13.78 -13.65
CA GLY A 118 4.38 -14.19 -12.24
C GLY A 118 4.60 -13.06 -11.23
N VAL A 119 4.51 -11.80 -11.66
CA VAL A 119 4.68 -10.63 -10.78
C VAL A 119 3.43 -10.49 -9.89
N PRO A 120 3.57 -10.31 -8.56
CA PRO A 120 2.45 -10.06 -7.66
C PRO A 120 1.64 -8.83 -8.09
N VAL A 121 0.32 -9.00 -8.29
CA VAL A 121 -0.57 -7.91 -8.71
C VAL A 121 -1.60 -7.61 -7.62
N ILE A 122 -1.69 -6.34 -7.22
CA ILE A 122 -2.73 -5.82 -6.31
C ILE A 122 -3.51 -4.71 -7.00
N GLY A 123 -4.85 -4.78 -6.91
CA GLY A 123 -5.73 -3.68 -7.28
C GLY A 123 -5.90 -2.69 -6.14
N MET A 124 -5.91 -1.39 -6.44
CA MET A 124 -6.18 -0.34 -5.46
C MET A 124 -7.18 0.67 -6.00
N HIS A 125 -8.36 0.74 -5.39
CA HIS A 125 -9.32 1.79 -5.73
C HIS A 125 -8.79 3.16 -5.33
N ILE A 126 -8.68 4.04 -6.32
CA ILE A 126 -8.16 5.41 -6.10
C ILE A 126 -9.21 6.37 -5.54
N ARG A 127 -10.49 6.03 -5.68
CA ARG A 127 -11.62 6.78 -5.13
C ARG A 127 -12.45 5.88 -4.21
N LYS A 128 -12.97 6.46 -3.13
CA LYS A 128 -13.88 5.74 -2.20
C LYS A 128 -15.25 5.51 -2.83
N ASN A 129 -15.79 6.57 -3.42
CA ASN A 129 -17.03 6.57 -4.19
C ASN A 129 -16.65 6.59 -5.68
N ASP A 130 -17.42 5.93 -6.55
CA ASP A 130 -17.10 5.81 -7.99
C ASP A 130 -15.85 4.95 -8.27
N GLN A 131 -15.88 3.70 -7.79
CA GLN A 131 -14.79 2.74 -7.90
C GLN A 131 -14.58 2.16 -9.31
N GLY A 132 -15.60 2.21 -10.17
CA GLY A 132 -15.59 1.60 -11.49
C GLY A 132 -15.69 0.07 -11.47
N ALA A 133 -15.68 -0.54 -12.66
CA ALA A 133 -15.68 -1.99 -12.82
C ALA A 133 -14.26 -2.57 -12.71
N ILE A 134 -14.15 -3.77 -12.13
CA ILE A 134 -12.87 -4.48 -12.02
C ILE A 134 -12.58 -5.20 -13.34
N PRO A 135 -11.48 -4.89 -14.05
CA PRO A 135 -11.15 -5.53 -15.31
C PRO A 135 -10.98 -7.05 -15.16
N PRO A 136 -11.33 -7.85 -16.18
CA PRO A 136 -11.29 -9.31 -16.09
C PRO A 136 -9.88 -9.83 -15.79
N GLU A 137 -8.85 -9.12 -16.24
CA GLU A 137 -7.45 -9.47 -16.00
C GLU A 137 -7.09 -9.44 -14.50
N LEU A 138 -7.79 -8.63 -13.70
CA LEU A 138 -7.56 -8.48 -12.26
C LEU A 138 -8.45 -9.38 -11.39
N ARG A 139 -9.37 -10.15 -11.97
CA ARG A 139 -10.23 -11.06 -11.22
C ARG A 139 -9.42 -12.06 -10.38
N GLY A 140 -9.86 -12.28 -9.14
CA GLY A 140 -9.20 -13.16 -8.18
C GLY A 140 -7.92 -12.58 -7.55
N LYS A 141 -7.53 -11.34 -7.88
CA LYS A 141 -6.45 -10.63 -7.21
C LYS A 141 -6.97 -9.85 -6.01
N LYS A 142 -6.07 -9.55 -5.07
CA LYS A 142 -6.38 -8.72 -3.91
C LYS A 142 -6.72 -7.30 -4.36
N ILE A 143 -7.82 -6.76 -3.84
CA ILE A 143 -8.25 -5.39 -4.07
C ILE A 143 -8.31 -4.66 -2.74
N ILE A 144 -7.70 -3.48 -2.68
CA ILE A 144 -7.64 -2.62 -1.50
C ILE A 144 -8.19 -1.23 -1.83
N THR A 145 -8.47 -0.45 -0.79
CA THR A 145 -8.74 0.99 -0.93
C THR A 145 -7.47 1.79 -0.64
N TRP A 146 -7.33 2.96 -1.29
CA TRP A 146 -6.19 3.84 -1.05
C TRP A 146 -6.20 4.41 0.37
N THR A 147 -5.38 3.83 1.23
CA THR A 147 -5.03 4.32 2.57
C THR A 147 -3.56 4.01 2.84
N TRP A 148 -2.92 4.78 3.73
CA TRP A 148 -1.52 4.54 4.09
C TRP A 148 -1.30 3.16 4.72
N GLY A 149 -2.18 2.73 5.63
CA GLY A 149 -2.07 1.41 6.27
C GLY A 149 -2.24 0.24 5.29
N ASN A 150 -3.14 0.37 4.30
CA ASN A 150 -3.28 -0.65 3.26
C ASN A 150 -2.05 -0.72 2.35
N LEU A 151 -1.46 0.44 2.01
CA LEU A 151 -0.25 0.51 1.19
C LEU A 151 0.97 -0.07 1.92
N GLU A 152 1.20 0.33 3.17
CA GLU A 152 2.28 -0.21 4.01
C GLU A 152 2.15 -1.74 4.13
N LYS A 153 0.96 -2.23 4.52
CA LYS A 153 0.72 -3.68 4.63
C LYS A 153 0.92 -4.42 3.31
N THR A 154 0.52 -3.81 2.20
CA THR A 154 0.65 -4.42 0.87
C THR A 154 2.11 -4.48 0.43
N LEU A 155 2.86 -3.38 0.57
CA LEU A 155 4.27 -3.31 0.19
C LEU A 155 5.14 -4.22 1.07
N ASN A 156 4.82 -4.34 2.36
CA ASN A 156 5.51 -5.29 3.26
C ASN A 156 5.19 -6.76 2.95
N SER A 157 4.09 -7.04 2.24
CA SER A 157 3.75 -8.40 1.81
C SER A 157 4.41 -8.83 0.50
N ILE A 158 4.96 -7.87 -0.24
CA ILE A 158 5.74 -8.11 -1.46
C ILE A 158 7.18 -8.43 -1.00
N LYS A 159 7.67 -9.63 -1.36
CA LYS A 159 8.99 -10.14 -1.01
C LYS A 159 9.74 -10.55 -2.27
#